data_AF-A0A536D7I2-F1
#
_entry.id   AF-A0A536D7I2-F1
#
_cell.length_a   1.000
_cell.length_b   1.000
_cell.length_c   1.000
_cell.angle_alpha   90.00
_cell.angle_beta   90.00
_cell.angle_gamma   90.00
#
_symmetry.space_group_name_H-M   'P 1'
#
loop_
_entity.id
_entity.type
_entity.pdbx_description
1 polymer ?
#
loop_
_entity_poly.entity_id
_entity_poly.type
_entity_poly.pdbx_seq_one_letter_code
_entity_poly.pdbx_strand_id
1 'polypeptide(L)'
;TWMVATYLRSRPWPRSTGWEPPPTSLEDAWRAATNAVILSMPRSGLPGRAQGSIAYNPLVLARAASWLDRAAFSPDTLPDDLVIGMALAPPVIAGLVIFKLPAVEMLGIALVAGIAAQLVSRFLWRGLIPKPETSPIIAAVVGIALIGAGAPLLLSGEVAVLAVVLEVLRARYVPAVRAQPGLIAWALVTLANRGATMAWVNPSGGNNSEPIAIWHLLPSDPMPVDPVHLYVGSEPGPVFATSLMAIAVGIAWLAYSRRLSPVVALCFLLGALVPIAVFHWDFVFQLDNGPLWFVGGLILSDRRSLPSSWAVRPILGFAAGAISVGLRSPVYGSRGLEAALFTVAAAQALVGAIVVLIWAIKNTTRSRERTRLLRRRDEQLRAINRAEEPADPTAA
;
A
#
# COMPACT_ATOMS: atom_id res chain seq x y z
N THR A 1 -0.78 20.97 -55.80
CA THR A 1 -0.84 19.72 -55.01
C THR A 1 0.48 19.55 -54.27
N TRP A 2 0.41 19.66 -52.94
CA TRP A 2 1.31 19.23 -51.87
C TRP A 2 2.80 18.86 -52.08
N MET A 3 3.62 19.49 -51.21
CA MET A 3 4.90 19.08 -50.61
C MET A 3 5.20 17.57 -50.57
N VAL A 4 6.50 17.20 -50.62
CA VAL A 4 7.23 16.52 -49.52
C VAL A 4 8.74 16.51 -49.81
N ALA A 5 9.53 16.83 -48.79
CA ALA A 5 10.99 16.73 -48.69
C ALA A 5 11.42 15.36 -48.12
N THR A 6 12.63 14.90 -48.43
CA THR A 6 13.46 13.99 -47.58
C THR A 6 14.88 13.94 -48.15
N TYR A 7 15.87 14.50 -47.46
CA TYR A 7 16.81 13.83 -46.53
C TYR A 7 18.01 13.14 -47.21
N LEU A 8 19.16 13.83 -47.23
CA LEU A 8 20.48 13.19 -47.23
C LEU A 8 21.32 13.72 -46.07
N ARG A 9 21.83 12.76 -45.30
CA ARG A 9 22.59 12.85 -44.05
C ARG A 9 24.05 13.14 -44.37
N SER A 10 24.59 14.27 -43.92
CA SER A 10 26.03 14.52 -43.86
C SER A 10 26.49 14.61 -42.41
N ARG A 11 27.47 13.77 -42.04
CA ARG A 11 28.19 13.79 -40.75
C ARG A 11 28.95 15.11 -40.55
N PRO A 12 29.13 15.59 -39.32
CA PRO A 12 30.23 16.49 -39.00
C PRO A 12 31.35 15.78 -38.21
N TRP A 13 32.58 16.10 -38.61
CA TRP A 13 33.85 15.85 -37.92
C TRP A 13 34.02 16.72 -36.64
N PRO A 14 34.98 16.41 -35.75
CA PRO A 14 35.08 16.99 -34.41
C PRO A 14 35.71 18.38 -34.46
N ARG A 15 35.14 19.35 -33.74
CA ARG A 15 35.76 20.66 -33.49
C ARG A 15 36.53 20.65 -32.19
N SER A 16 37.80 21.00 -32.27
CA SER A 16 38.68 21.32 -31.15
C SER A 16 38.51 22.77 -30.69
N THR A 17 38.92 23.01 -29.43
CA THR A 17 39.38 24.28 -28.83
C THR A 17 38.37 25.41 -28.68
N GLY A 18 37.64 25.41 -27.57
CA GLY A 18 37.15 26.61 -26.89
C GLY A 18 37.85 26.73 -25.53
N TRP A 19 38.49 27.87 -25.30
CA TRP A 19 39.19 28.24 -24.06
C TRP A 19 38.13 28.43 -22.95
N GLU A 20 38.07 27.55 -21.95
CA GLU A 20 37.19 27.74 -20.79
C GLU A 20 37.88 28.68 -19.76
N PRO A 21 37.12 29.58 -19.11
CA PRO A 21 37.67 30.45 -18.07
C PRO A 21 38.15 29.64 -16.86
N PRO A 22 39.17 30.10 -16.12
CA PRO A 22 39.70 29.37 -14.97
C PRO A 22 38.62 29.17 -13.88
N PRO A 23 38.60 28.01 -13.21
CA PRO A 23 37.59 27.69 -12.19
C PRO A 23 37.67 28.68 -11.02
N THR A 24 36.53 29.26 -10.65
CA THR A 24 36.41 30.29 -9.60
C THR A 24 36.34 29.70 -8.19
N SER A 25 36.31 28.37 -8.05
CA SER A 25 36.31 27.67 -6.77
C SER A 25 37.17 26.39 -6.80
N LEU A 26 37.73 26.03 -5.65
CA LEU A 26 38.58 24.85 -5.48
C LEU A 26 37.77 23.55 -5.74
N GLU A 27 36.49 23.55 -5.42
CA GLU A 27 35.57 22.43 -5.66
C GLU A 27 35.29 22.20 -7.15
N ASP A 28 35.22 23.27 -7.96
CA ASP A 28 35.03 23.16 -9.40
C ASP A 28 36.30 22.63 -10.08
N ALA A 29 37.48 23.02 -9.59
CA ALA A 29 38.76 22.47 -10.05
C ALA A 29 38.87 20.96 -9.76
N TRP A 30 38.45 20.51 -8.57
CA TRP A 30 38.42 19.09 -8.23
C TRP A 30 37.44 18.29 -9.08
N ARG A 31 36.25 18.84 -9.36
CA ARG A 31 35.26 18.18 -10.23
C ARG A 31 35.74 18.07 -11.68
N ALA A 32 36.38 19.12 -12.21
CA ALA A 32 36.96 19.10 -13.53
C ALA A 32 38.11 18.07 -13.64
N ALA A 33 39.00 18.02 -12.65
CA ALA A 33 40.09 17.04 -12.60
C ALA A 33 39.57 15.60 -12.49
N THR A 34 38.56 15.36 -11.66
CA THR A 34 37.96 14.03 -11.48
C THR A 34 37.28 13.54 -12.77
N ASN A 35 36.56 14.43 -13.46
CA ASN A 35 35.93 14.09 -14.74
C ASN A 35 36.95 13.83 -15.85
N ALA A 36 38.06 14.57 -15.88
CA ALA A 36 39.15 14.34 -16.84
C ALA A 36 39.84 12.98 -16.61
N VAL A 37 39.99 12.54 -15.35
CA VAL A 37 40.55 11.21 -15.01
C VAL A 37 39.59 10.09 -15.41
N ILE A 38 38.29 10.24 -15.18
CA ILE A 38 37.27 9.24 -15.56
C ILE A 38 37.19 9.09 -17.08
N LEU A 39 37.34 10.19 -17.83
CA LEU A 39 37.26 10.20 -19.29
C LEU A 39 38.55 9.75 -19.98
N SER A 40 39.69 9.73 -19.27
CA SER A 40 40.99 9.30 -19.82
C SER A 40 41.34 7.83 -19.52
N MET A 41 40.56 7.10 -18.73
CA MET A 41 40.83 5.69 -18.46
C MET A 41 40.48 4.78 -19.66
N PRO A 42 41.44 4.03 -20.23
CA PRO A 42 41.16 3.06 -21.27
C PRO A 42 40.37 1.87 -20.71
N ARG A 43 39.31 1.50 -21.43
CA ARG A 43 38.28 0.51 -21.05
C ARG A 43 38.76 -0.95 -20.94
N SER A 44 40.07 -1.20 -20.86
CA SER A 44 40.68 -2.54 -20.93
C SER A 44 41.56 -2.94 -19.74
N GLY A 45 41.54 -2.19 -18.64
CA GLY A 45 42.43 -2.44 -17.48
C GLY A 45 41.72 -2.67 -16.14
N LEU A 46 40.91 -3.73 -16.01
CA LEU A 46 40.51 -4.25 -14.70
C LEU A 46 41.12 -5.66 -14.52
N PRO A 47 42.02 -5.88 -13.55
CA PRO A 47 42.66 -7.17 -13.35
C PRO A 47 41.76 -8.12 -12.53
N GLY A 48 41.70 -9.39 -12.96
CA GLY A 48 41.31 -10.50 -12.09
C GLY A 48 39.95 -11.17 -12.37
N ARG A 49 39.67 -11.55 -13.61
CA ARG A 49 38.60 -12.51 -13.94
C ARG A 49 39.15 -13.93 -13.80
N ALA A 50 39.02 -14.53 -12.62
CA ALA A 50 39.16 -15.98 -12.48
C ALA A 50 37.83 -16.63 -12.89
N GLN A 51 37.88 -17.38 -13.99
CA GLN A 51 36.83 -18.26 -14.48
C GLN A 51 36.37 -19.24 -13.38
N GLY A 52 35.08 -19.25 -13.05
CA GLY A 52 34.48 -20.32 -12.26
C GLY A 52 33.18 -19.94 -11.55
N SER A 53 32.10 -20.63 -11.91
CA SER A 53 30.79 -20.65 -11.24
C SER A 53 29.80 -19.52 -11.60
N ILE A 54 28.67 -19.99 -12.17
CA ILE A 54 27.32 -19.42 -12.20
C ILE A 54 27.22 -18.01 -12.78
N ALA A 55 26.50 -17.88 -13.89
CA ALA A 55 26.14 -16.60 -14.49
C ALA A 55 25.31 -15.74 -13.52
N TYR A 56 25.99 -15.06 -12.60
CA TYR A 56 25.45 -14.07 -11.69
C TYR A 56 25.36 -12.75 -12.46
N ASN A 57 24.16 -12.17 -12.56
CA ASN A 57 23.98 -10.88 -13.22
C ASN A 57 24.34 -9.76 -12.22
N PRO A 58 25.50 -9.08 -12.37
CA PRO A 58 25.99 -8.11 -11.38
C PRO A 58 25.06 -6.90 -11.21
N LEU A 59 24.20 -6.63 -12.20
CA LEU A 59 23.23 -5.54 -12.18
C LEU A 59 22.13 -5.73 -11.13
N VAL A 60 21.73 -6.96 -10.81
CA VAL A 60 20.65 -7.22 -9.85
C VAL A 60 21.14 -6.96 -8.43
N LEU A 61 22.32 -7.48 -8.08
CA LEU A 61 22.95 -7.23 -6.78
C LEU A 61 23.32 -5.76 -6.61
N ALA A 62 23.85 -5.10 -7.65
CA ALA A 62 24.16 -3.67 -7.59
C ALA A 62 22.90 -2.82 -7.35
N ARG A 63 21.76 -3.19 -7.95
CA ARG A 63 20.50 -2.49 -7.71
C ARG A 63 19.96 -2.73 -6.29
N ALA A 64 20.00 -3.96 -5.81
CA ALA A 64 19.62 -4.29 -4.43
C ALA A 64 20.51 -3.57 -3.42
N ALA A 65 21.83 -3.56 -3.63
CA ALA A 65 22.78 -2.80 -2.82
C ALA A 65 22.45 -1.30 -2.82
N SER A 66 22.15 -0.71 -3.99
CA SER A 66 21.74 0.70 -4.08
C SER A 66 20.42 1.02 -3.36
N TRP A 67 19.55 0.01 -3.19
CA TRP A 67 18.29 0.17 -2.46
C TRP A 67 18.52 0.05 -0.96
N LEU A 68 19.40 -0.86 -0.53
CA LEU A 68 19.82 -0.99 0.86
C LEU A 68 20.59 0.25 1.33
N ASP A 69 21.48 0.78 0.49
CA ASP A 69 22.22 2.01 0.77
C ASP A 69 21.27 3.21 0.92
N ARG A 70 20.29 3.33 0.01
CA ARG A 70 19.22 4.31 0.17
C ARG A 70 18.33 4.06 1.38
N ALA A 71 18.03 2.80 1.71
CA ALA A 71 17.26 2.45 2.90
C ALA A 71 17.98 2.89 4.18
N ALA A 72 19.31 2.77 4.22
CA ALA A 72 20.11 3.10 5.40
C ALA A 72 20.38 4.61 5.55
N PHE A 73 20.52 5.36 4.44
CA PHE A 73 20.98 6.76 4.48
C PHE A 73 19.98 7.78 3.94
N SER A 74 18.98 7.37 3.15
CA SER A 74 18.03 8.28 2.51
C SER A 74 16.68 7.59 2.22
N PRO A 75 16.00 7.05 3.26
CA PRO A 75 14.80 6.23 3.09
C PRO A 75 13.65 6.99 2.43
N ASP A 76 13.63 8.32 2.56
CA ASP A 76 12.64 9.23 1.95
C ASP A 76 12.62 9.13 0.41
N THR A 77 13.74 8.71 -0.20
CA THR A 77 13.91 8.60 -1.66
C THR A 77 13.48 7.25 -2.24
N LEU A 78 13.11 6.29 -1.39
CA LEU A 78 12.74 4.95 -1.83
C LEU A 78 11.34 4.90 -2.46
N PRO A 79 11.13 4.00 -3.44
CA PRO A 79 9.80 3.73 -3.97
C PRO A 79 8.83 3.29 -2.88
N ASP A 80 7.60 3.75 -3.05
CA ASP A 80 6.58 3.64 -2.03
C ASP A 80 6.22 2.20 -1.66
N ASP A 81 6.14 1.32 -2.65
CA ASP A 81 5.92 -0.13 -2.47
C ASP A 81 7.07 -0.82 -1.75
N LEU A 82 8.32 -0.37 -1.95
CA LEU A 82 9.48 -0.98 -1.31
C LEU A 82 9.51 -0.64 0.17
N VAL A 83 9.16 0.60 0.52
CA VAL A 83 9.07 1.02 1.92
C VAL A 83 8.02 0.21 2.67
N ILE A 84 6.82 0.02 2.08
CA ILE A 84 5.78 -0.83 2.70
C ILE A 84 6.21 -2.30 2.71
N GLY A 85 6.81 -2.81 1.63
CA GLY A 85 7.31 -4.19 1.58
C GLY A 85 8.34 -4.47 2.68
N MET A 86 9.25 -3.54 2.94
CA MET A 86 10.19 -3.61 4.05
C MET A 86 9.49 -3.51 5.42
N ALA A 87 8.43 -2.70 5.54
CA ALA A 87 7.64 -2.61 6.77
C ALA A 87 6.87 -3.92 7.08
N LEU A 88 6.40 -4.61 6.04
CA LEU A 88 5.67 -5.88 6.14
C LEU A 88 6.60 -7.10 6.28
N ALA A 89 7.88 -6.97 5.94
CA ALA A 89 8.81 -8.08 5.99
C ALA A 89 8.95 -8.70 7.39
N PRO A 90 9.15 -7.94 8.50
CA PRO A 90 9.24 -8.56 9.82
C PRO A 90 7.96 -9.31 10.23
N PRO A 91 6.74 -8.74 10.10
CA PRO A 91 5.51 -9.50 10.37
C PRO A 91 5.33 -10.75 9.51
N VAL A 92 5.69 -10.68 8.23
CA VAL A 92 5.64 -11.84 7.32
C VAL A 92 6.63 -12.92 7.77
N ILE A 93 7.88 -12.55 8.08
CA ILE A 93 8.89 -13.49 8.57
C ILE A 93 8.44 -14.13 9.89
N ALA A 94 7.92 -13.34 10.83
CA ALA A 94 7.40 -13.86 12.09
C ALA A 94 6.28 -14.88 11.85
N GLY A 95 5.30 -14.55 10.99
CA GLY A 95 4.21 -15.47 10.66
C GLY A 95 4.69 -16.76 9.96
N LEU A 96 5.70 -16.67 9.09
CA LEU A 96 6.32 -17.85 8.48
C LEU A 96 6.99 -18.76 9.53
N VAL A 97 7.65 -18.18 10.52
CA VAL A 97 8.29 -18.93 11.62
C VAL A 97 7.24 -19.57 12.54
N ILE A 98 6.19 -18.82 12.89
CA ILE A 98 5.15 -19.23 13.84
C ILE A 98 4.22 -20.27 13.23
N PHE A 99 3.67 -20.00 12.03
CA PHE A 99 2.63 -20.81 11.40
C PHE A 99 3.15 -21.75 10.30
N LYS A 100 4.43 -21.66 9.92
CA LYS A 100 5.12 -22.64 9.05
C LYS A 100 4.42 -22.84 7.70
N LEU A 101 4.02 -24.07 7.39
CA LEU A 101 3.50 -24.47 6.07
C LEU A 101 2.23 -23.69 5.66
N PRO A 102 1.17 -23.57 6.48
CA PRO A 102 0.02 -22.71 6.18
C PRO A 102 0.41 -21.30 5.76
N ALA A 103 1.36 -20.68 6.44
CA ALA A 103 1.83 -19.33 6.10
C ALA A 103 2.53 -19.29 4.74
N VAL A 104 3.34 -20.30 4.41
CA VAL A 104 4.00 -20.39 3.10
C VAL A 104 2.98 -20.51 1.97
N GLU A 105 1.97 -21.37 2.13
CA GLU A 105 0.92 -21.58 1.14
C GLU A 105 0.11 -20.30 0.92
N MET A 106 -0.33 -19.66 2.01
CA MET A 106 -1.07 -18.41 1.97
C MET A 106 -0.24 -17.28 1.34
N LEU A 107 1.02 -17.11 1.72
CA LEU A 107 1.91 -16.13 1.09
C LEU A 107 2.11 -16.42 -0.40
N GLY A 108 2.28 -17.70 -0.76
CA GLY A 108 2.38 -18.14 -2.15
C GLY A 108 1.17 -17.71 -2.98
N ILE A 109 -0.04 -17.89 -2.46
CA ILE A 109 -1.28 -17.44 -3.11
C ILE A 109 -1.28 -15.91 -3.30
N ALA A 110 -0.94 -15.12 -2.28
CA ALA A 110 -0.86 -13.66 -2.41
C ALA A 110 0.14 -13.23 -3.49
N LEU A 111 1.33 -13.84 -3.50
CA LEU A 111 2.37 -13.52 -4.46
C LEU A 111 1.97 -13.90 -5.88
N VAL A 112 1.40 -15.09 -6.08
CA VAL A 112 0.93 -15.53 -7.41
C VAL A 112 -0.17 -14.59 -7.93
N ALA A 113 -1.19 -14.30 -7.11
CA ALA A 113 -2.28 -13.39 -7.50
C ALA A 113 -1.77 -11.97 -7.78
N GLY A 114 -0.92 -11.44 -6.91
CA GLY A 114 -0.34 -10.11 -7.03
C GLY A 114 0.57 -9.97 -8.25
N ILE A 115 1.45 -10.94 -8.50
CA ILE A 115 2.35 -10.96 -9.67
C ILE A 115 1.53 -11.09 -10.94
N ALA A 116 0.57 -12.02 -10.99
CA ALA A 116 -0.30 -12.20 -12.15
C ALA A 116 -1.02 -10.90 -12.51
N ALA A 117 -1.62 -10.22 -11.53
CA ALA A 117 -2.29 -8.95 -11.80
C ALA A 117 -1.35 -7.80 -12.12
N GLN A 118 -0.14 -7.79 -11.54
CA GLN A 118 0.89 -6.82 -11.91
C GLN A 118 1.35 -7.01 -13.36
N LEU A 119 1.41 -8.25 -13.84
CA LEU A 119 1.69 -8.55 -15.24
C LEU A 119 0.50 -8.13 -16.11
N VAL A 120 -0.73 -8.50 -15.75
CA VAL A 120 -1.95 -8.15 -16.49
C VAL A 120 -2.11 -6.62 -16.61
N SER A 121 -1.95 -5.87 -15.52
CA SER A 121 -2.03 -4.41 -15.52
C SER A 121 -0.94 -3.79 -16.41
N ARG A 122 0.27 -4.34 -16.33
CA ARG A 122 1.39 -3.97 -17.19
C ARG A 122 1.26 -4.42 -18.62
N PHE A 123 0.44 -5.40 -19.00
CA PHE A 123 0.35 -5.83 -20.41
C PHE A 123 -0.86 -5.21 -21.08
N LEU A 124 -2.03 -5.25 -20.43
CA LEU A 124 -3.23 -4.71 -21.03
C LEU A 124 -3.31 -3.19 -20.91
N TRP A 125 -2.86 -2.58 -19.80
CA TRP A 125 -3.22 -1.18 -19.47
C TRP A 125 -2.03 -0.22 -19.36
N ARG A 126 -0.90 -0.51 -20.04
CA ARG A 126 0.35 0.31 -20.02
C ARG A 126 0.14 1.81 -20.20
N GLY A 127 -0.87 2.21 -20.97
CA GLY A 127 -1.17 3.62 -21.28
C GLY A 127 -2.35 4.23 -20.52
N LEU A 128 -3.08 3.46 -19.71
CA LEU A 128 -4.36 3.87 -19.13
C LEU A 128 -4.36 4.01 -17.61
N ILE A 129 -3.40 3.39 -16.91
CA ILE A 129 -3.28 3.49 -15.44
C ILE A 129 -2.13 4.46 -15.10
N PRO A 130 -2.41 5.61 -14.46
CA PRO A 130 -1.38 6.36 -13.75
C PRO A 130 -0.74 5.42 -12.72
N LYS A 131 0.60 5.44 -12.58
CA LYS A 131 1.36 4.54 -11.68
C LYS A 131 0.58 4.28 -10.37
N PRO A 132 0.16 3.03 -10.07
CA PRO A 132 -0.65 2.74 -8.90
C PRO A 132 0.10 3.13 -7.61
N GLU A 133 -0.60 3.74 -6.65
CA GLU A 133 -0.02 4.16 -5.37
C GLU A 133 0.34 2.97 -4.45
N THR A 134 -0.37 1.85 -4.63
CA THR A 134 -0.11 0.58 -3.94
C THR A 134 -0.01 -0.55 -4.96
N SER A 135 1.09 -1.29 -4.96
CA SER A 135 1.22 -2.48 -5.81
C SER A 135 0.11 -3.51 -5.49
N PRO A 136 -0.50 -4.15 -6.51
CA PRO A 136 -1.43 -5.27 -6.33
C PRO A 136 -0.87 -6.39 -5.43
N ILE A 137 0.46 -6.56 -5.41
CA ILE A 137 1.13 -7.52 -4.53
C ILE A 137 0.98 -7.12 -3.07
N ILE A 138 1.18 -5.84 -2.74
CA ILE A 138 1.04 -5.34 -1.38
C ILE A 138 -0.42 -5.44 -0.92
N ALA A 139 -1.38 -5.13 -1.80
CA ALA A 139 -2.80 -5.32 -1.50
C ALA A 139 -3.13 -6.79 -1.16
N ALA A 140 -2.63 -7.75 -1.97
CA ALA A 140 -2.83 -9.17 -1.73
C ALA A 140 -2.19 -9.63 -0.40
N VAL A 141 -0.93 -9.27 -0.17
CA VAL A 141 -0.20 -9.64 1.06
C VAL A 141 -0.89 -9.09 2.31
N VAL A 142 -1.35 -7.83 2.28
CA VAL A 142 -2.08 -7.26 3.42
C VAL A 142 -3.42 -7.93 3.64
N GLY A 143 -4.14 -8.32 2.58
CA GLY A 143 -5.40 -9.08 2.74
C GLY A 143 -5.17 -10.45 3.38
N ILE A 144 -4.16 -11.18 2.92
CA ILE A 144 -3.80 -12.50 3.47
C ILE A 144 -3.23 -12.40 4.89
N ALA A 145 -2.50 -11.33 5.22
CA ALA A 145 -1.96 -11.12 6.55
C ALA A 145 -2.99 -11.21 7.68
N LEU A 146 -4.26 -10.94 7.36
CA LEU A 146 -5.38 -10.90 8.29
C LEU A 146 -6.15 -12.24 8.36
N ILE A 147 -5.79 -13.23 7.55
CA ILE A 147 -6.44 -14.54 7.53
C ILE A 147 -5.85 -15.42 8.64
N GLY A 148 -6.67 -16.30 9.24
CA GLY A 148 -6.23 -17.25 10.24
C GLY A 148 -5.59 -18.47 9.59
N ALA A 149 -4.55 -19.03 10.21
CA ALA A 149 -3.79 -20.15 9.64
C ALA A 149 -4.64 -21.43 9.45
N GLY A 150 -5.76 -21.55 10.16
CA GLY A 150 -6.71 -22.66 10.01
C GLY A 150 -7.78 -22.42 8.94
N ALA A 151 -7.79 -21.26 8.28
CA ALA A 151 -8.78 -20.96 7.25
C ALA A 151 -8.52 -21.79 5.98
N PRO A 152 -9.57 -22.22 5.27
CA PRO A 152 -9.42 -22.88 3.98
C PRO A 152 -8.60 -22.03 2.99
N LEU A 153 -7.66 -22.65 2.27
CA LEU A 153 -6.85 -21.98 1.25
C LEU A 153 -7.68 -21.32 0.15
N LEU A 154 -8.88 -21.86 -0.13
CA LEU A 154 -9.82 -21.25 -1.07
C LEU A 154 -10.20 -19.82 -0.66
N LEU A 155 -10.46 -19.57 0.63
CA LEU A 155 -10.77 -18.24 1.14
C LEU A 155 -9.56 -17.30 1.03
N SER A 156 -8.34 -17.83 1.18
CA SER A 156 -7.11 -17.06 0.93
C SER A 156 -7.00 -16.63 -0.54
N GLY A 157 -7.40 -17.51 -1.46
CA GLY A 157 -7.55 -17.19 -2.88
C GLY A 157 -8.59 -16.10 -3.13
N GLU A 158 -9.77 -16.21 -2.53
CA GLU A 158 -10.84 -15.21 -2.66
C GLU A 158 -10.40 -13.83 -2.18
N VAL A 159 -9.80 -13.74 -0.98
CA VAL A 159 -9.29 -12.49 -0.42
C VAL A 159 -8.19 -11.90 -1.32
N ALA A 160 -7.24 -12.72 -1.78
CA ALA A 160 -6.15 -12.25 -2.62
C ALA A 160 -6.65 -11.71 -3.97
N VAL A 161 -7.53 -12.46 -4.63
CA VAL A 161 -8.12 -12.05 -5.92
C VAL A 161 -8.95 -10.78 -5.73
N LEU A 162 -9.81 -10.72 -4.71
CA LEU A 162 -10.62 -9.54 -4.45
C LEU A 162 -9.75 -8.31 -4.13
N ALA A 163 -8.72 -8.46 -3.28
CA ALA A 163 -7.80 -7.37 -2.93
C ALA A 163 -7.13 -6.78 -4.17
N VAL A 164 -6.66 -7.66 -5.05
CA VAL A 164 -6.02 -7.30 -6.32
C VAL A 164 -6.99 -6.63 -7.27
N VAL A 165 -8.21 -7.17 -7.43
CA VAL A 165 -9.24 -6.58 -8.29
C VAL A 165 -9.61 -5.19 -7.78
N LEU A 166 -9.83 -5.02 -6.48
CA LEU A 166 -10.12 -3.73 -5.87
C LEU A 166 -8.97 -2.73 -6.07
N GLU A 167 -7.72 -3.15 -5.94
CA GLU A 167 -6.56 -2.28 -6.22
C GLU A 167 -6.51 -1.84 -7.68
N VAL A 168 -6.69 -2.77 -8.61
CA VAL A 168 -6.66 -2.48 -10.05
C VAL A 168 -7.81 -1.56 -10.47
N LEU A 169 -9.02 -1.79 -9.93
CA LEU A 169 -10.18 -0.93 -10.17
C LEU A 169 -9.99 0.45 -9.56
N ARG A 170 -9.48 0.52 -8.32
CA ARG A 170 -9.14 1.78 -7.63
C ARG A 170 -8.16 2.59 -8.45
N ALA A 171 -7.03 1.99 -8.85
CA ALA A 171 -5.98 2.66 -9.61
C ALA A 171 -6.48 3.19 -10.97
N ARG A 172 -7.42 2.50 -11.61
CA ARG A 172 -7.97 2.91 -12.92
C ARG A 172 -9.07 3.96 -12.82
N TYR A 173 -10.05 3.76 -11.95
CA TYR A 173 -11.29 4.54 -11.97
C TYR A 173 -11.32 5.62 -10.91
N VAL A 174 -10.80 5.34 -9.71
CA VAL A 174 -10.88 6.26 -8.57
C VAL A 174 -9.55 6.28 -7.79
N PRO A 175 -8.46 6.75 -8.41
CA PRO A 175 -7.13 6.77 -7.77
C PRO A 175 -7.09 7.68 -6.54
N ALA A 176 -8.08 8.57 -6.38
CA ALA A 176 -8.22 9.42 -5.20
C ALA A 176 -8.61 8.66 -3.92
N VAL A 177 -9.07 7.40 -4.02
CA VAL A 177 -9.44 6.59 -2.85
C VAL A 177 -8.17 6.17 -2.11
N ARG A 178 -8.02 6.70 -0.90
CA ARG A 178 -6.91 6.46 0.02
C ARG A 178 -7.28 5.40 1.05
N ALA A 179 -7.41 4.16 0.60
CA ALA A 179 -7.78 3.03 1.44
C ALA A 179 -6.95 1.81 1.04
N GLN A 180 -6.74 0.89 1.98
CA GLN A 180 -5.95 -0.32 1.75
C GLN A 180 -6.87 -1.45 1.22
N PRO A 181 -6.79 -1.84 -0.07
CA PRO A 181 -7.78 -2.76 -0.64
C PRO A 181 -7.72 -4.16 -0.06
N GLY A 182 -6.54 -4.60 0.40
CA GLY A 182 -6.37 -5.87 1.11
C GLY A 182 -7.23 -5.97 2.37
N LEU A 183 -7.25 -4.91 3.19
CA LEU A 183 -8.06 -4.85 4.41
C LEU A 183 -9.56 -4.87 4.09
N ILE A 184 -10.00 -4.13 3.06
CA ILE A 184 -11.39 -4.11 2.61
C ILE A 184 -11.81 -5.48 2.05
N ALA A 185 -10.96 -6.09 1.22
CA ALA A 185 -11.22 -7.40 0.63
C ALA A 185 -11.37 -8.47 1.71
N TRP A 186 -10.45 -8.50 2.68
CA TRP A 186 -10.55 -9.36 3.84
C TRP A 186 -11.89 -9.14 4.57
N ALA A 187 -12.24 -7.89 4.91
CA ALA A 187 -13.47 -7.61 5.65
C ALA A 187 -14.73 -8.08 4.90
N LEU A 188 -14.80 -7.89 3.58
CA LEU A 188 -15.93 -8.33 2.76
C LEU A 188 -16.05 -9.86 2.70
N VAL A 189 -14.94 -10.56 2.46
CA VAL A 189 -14.93 -12.04 2.40
C VAL A 189 -15.24 -12.63 3.78
N THR A 190 -14.70 -12.05 4.84
CA THR A 190 -14.99 -12.45 6.22
C THR A 190 -16.48 -12.31 6.53
N LEU A 191 -17.11 -11.18 6.17
CA LEU A 191 -18.55 -10.98 6.36
C LEU A 191 -19.39 -11.94 5.52
N ALA A 192 -19.03 -12.14 4.25
CA ALA A 192 -19.74 -13.05 3.35
C ALA A 192 -19.71 -14.51 3.86
N ASN A 193 -18.59 -14.92 4.46
CA ASN A 193 -18.40 -16.27 4.97
C ASN A 193 -18.62 -16.40 6.49
N ARG A 194 -19.32 -15.43 7.10
CA ARG A 194 -19.65 -15.44 8.55
C ARG A 194 -18.46 -15.70 9.47
N GLY A 195 -17.29 -15.18 9.11
CA GLY A 195 -16.06 -15.30 9.89
C GLY A 195 -15.19 -16.52 9.60
N ALA A 196 -15.45 -17.32 8.56
CA ALA A 196 -14.63 -18.51 8.26
C ALA A 196 -13.14 -18.20 7.98
N THR A 197 -12.81 -16.98 7.57
CA THR A 197 -11.43 -16.46 7.42
C THR A 197 -10.71 -16.27 8.77
N MET A 198 -11.47 -16.26 9.88
CA MET A 198 -11.00 -16.05 11.26
C MET A 198 -10.80 -17.38 12.00
N ALA A 199 -10.50 -18.46 11.27
CA ALA A 199 -10.13 -19.74 11.86
C ALA A 199 -8.70 -19.65 12.43
N TRP A 200 -8.60 -19.12 13.65
CA TRP A 200 -7.34 -18.98 14.37
C TRP A 200 -6.85 -20.33 14.85
N VAL A 201 -5.53 -20.53 14.79
CA VAL A 201 -4.87 -21.76 15.25
C VAL A 201 -3.83 -21.36 16.27
N ASN A 202 -3.74 -22.12 17.36
CA ASN A 202 -2.66 -21.96 18.32
C ASN A 202 -1.39 -22.63 17.78
N PRO A 203 -0.31 -21.86 17.52
CA PRO A 203 0.93 -22.43 17.00
C PRO A 203 1.68 -23.29 18.04
N SER A 204 1.36 -23.15 19.34
CA SER A 204 1.92 -23.96 20.42
C SER A 204 1.12 -25.24 20.73
N GLY A 205 -0.02 -25.46 20.04
CA GLY A 205 -0.85 -26.66 20.22
C GLY A 205 -1.87 -26.58 21.36
N GLY A 206 -2.12 -25.38 21.88
CA GLY A 206 -3.12 -25.10 22.92
C GLY A 206 -4.53 -24.79 22.39
N ASN A 207 -5.29 -24.04 23.19
CA ASN A 207 -6.64 -23.60 22.82
C ASN A 207 -6.59 -22.66 21.59
N ASN A 208 -7.48 -22.89 20.63
CA ASN A 208 -7.62 -22.07 19.42
C ASN A 208 -8.51 -20.83 19.62
N SER A 209 -9.18 -20.71 20.77
CA SER A 209 -9.89 -19.48 21.14
C SER A 209 -8.92 -18.32 21.19
N GLU A 210 -9.33 -17.18 20.64
CA GLU A 210 -8.46 -16.01 20.61
C GLU A 210 -8.31 -15.38 22.01
N PRO A 211 -7.16 -14.72 22.31
CA PRO A 211 -6.84 -14.29 23.67
C PRO A 211 -7.88 -13.37 24.33
N ILE A 212 -8.50 -12.46 23.58
CA ILE A 212 -9.48 -11.52 24.15
C ILE A 212 -10.76 -12.26 24.54
N ALA A 213 -11.21 -13.21 23.73
CA ALA A 213 -12.33 -14.09 24.05
C ALA A 213 -12.05 -14.94 25.30
N ILE A 214 -10.84 -15.49 25.44
CA ILE A 214 -10.44 -16.23 26.66
C ILE A 214 -10.52 -15.32 27.89
N TRP A 215 -10.05 -14.08 27.78
CA TRP A 215 -10.13 -13.10 28.87
C TRP A 215 -11.57 -12.83 29.34
N HIS A 216 -12.53 -12.77 28.42
CA HIS A 216 -13.95 -12.64 28.78
C HIS A 216 -14.57 -13.90 29.39
N LEU A 217 -14.05 -15.08 29.04
CA LEU A 217 -14.52 -16.36 29.57
C LEU A 217 -13.97 -16.66 30.97
N LEU A 218 -12.79 -16.13 31.31
CA LEU A 218 -12.11 -16.31 32.60
C LEU A 218 -11.82 -14.97 33.31
N PRO A 219 -12.86 -14.18 33.65
CA PRO A 219 -12.67 -12.85 34.26
C PRO A 219 -12.06 -12.89 35.68
N SER A 220 -12.06 -14.05 36.33
CA SER A 220 -11.52 -14.25 37.68
C SER A 220 -10.05 -14.68 37.70
N ASP A 221 -9.48 -15.03 36.56
CA ASP A 221 -8.06 -15.36 36.44
C ASP A 221 -7.27 -14.06 36.20
N PRO A 222 -6.33 -13.67 37.07
CA PRO A 222 -5.61 -12.42 36.91
C PRO A 222 -4.75 -12.37 35.64
N MET A 223 -4.41 -13.51 35.03
CA MET A 223 -3.64 -13.54 33.78
C MET A 223 -3.93 -14.82 32.96
N PRO A 224 -5.10 -14.91 32.29
CA PRO A 224 -5.51 -16.13 31.59
C PRO A 224 -4.65 -16.42 30.35
N VAL A 225 -3.88 -15.44 29.88
CA VAL A 225 -2.91 -15.58 28.79
C VAL A 225 -1.66 -14.79 29.16
N ASP A 226 -0.48 -15.35 28.90
CA ASP A 226 0.81 -14.69 29.15
C ASP A 226 1.04 -13.53 28.17
N PRO A 227 1.28 -12.29 28.65
CA PRO A 227 1.62 -11.16 27.80
C PRO A 227 2.82 -11.42 26.89
N VAL A 228 3.82 -12.21 27.33
CA VAL A 228 4.98 -12.52 26.50
C VAL A 228 4.58 -13.30 25.25
N HIS A 229 3.63 -14.23 25.38
CA HIS A 229 3.12 -14.99 24.25
C HIS A 229 2.30 -14.13 23.27
N LEU A 230 1.57 -13.14 23.79
CA LEU A 230 0.89 -12.10 23.00
C LEU A 230 1.87 -11.18 22.26
N TYR A 231 2.93 -10.73 22.93
CA TYR A 231 3.97 -9.87 22.38
C TYR A 231 4.74 -10.54 21.22
N VAL A 232 5.15 -11.80 21.44
CA VAL A 232 5.88 -12.61 20.45
C VAL A 232 4.94 -13.08 19.33
N GLY A 233 3.66 -13.28 19.65
CA GLY A 233 2.63 -13.74 18.72
C GLY A 233 2.51 -15.27 18.64
N SER A 234 2.82 -15.98 19.73
CA SER A 234 2.63 -17.44 19.84
C SER A 234 1.21 -17.85 20.24
N GLU A 235 0.25 -16.93 20.11
CA GLU A 235 -1.16 -17.12 20.42
C GLU A 235 -2.03 -17.21 19.14
N PRO A 236 -3.28 -17.69 19.23
CA PRO A 236 -4.20 -17.70 18.09
C PRO A 236 -4.44 -16.30 17.53
N GLY A 237 -4.22 -16.14 16.22
CA GLY A 237 -4.43 -14.87 15.54
C GLY A 237 -4.16 -14.94 14.02
N PRO A 238 -4.15 -13.78 13.35
CA PRO A 238 -3.94 -13.68 11.91
C PRO A 238 -2.49 -13.97 11.49
N VAL A 239 -2.31 -14.74 10.42
CA VAL A 239 -1.05 -15.37 10.03
C VAL A 239 0.15 -14.43 10.02
N PHE A 240 0.02 -13.19 9.51
CA PHE A 240 1.13 -12.22 9.46
C PHE A 240 0.91 -10.99 10.34
N ALA A 241 -0.10 -11.00 11.21
CA ALA A 241 -0.40 -9.88 12.08
C ALA A 241 -0.41 -10.25 13.58
N THR A 242 -0.13 -11.50 13.96
CA THR A 242 -0.16 -11.92 15.37
C THR A 242 0.96 -11.28 16.22
N SER A 243 2.19 -11.20 15.72
CA SER A 243 3.36 -10.78 16.50
C SER A 243 3.47 -9.27 16.66
N LEU A 244 3.22 -8.74 17.87
CA LEU A 244 3.37 -7.32 18.14
C LEU A 244 4.83 -6.86 17.96
N MET A 245 5.79 -7.64 18.43
CA MET A 245 7.22 -7.33 18.27
C MET A 245 7.57 -7.09 16.80
N ALA A 246 7.17 -8.00 15.91
CA ALA A 246 7.47 -7.87 14.48
C ALA A 246 6.77 -6.65 13.87
N ILE A 247 5.55 -6.36 14.30
CA ILE A 247 4.79 -5.18 13.86
C ILE A 247 5.46 -3.89 14.34
N ALA A 248 5.94 -3.85 15.58
CA ALA A 248 6.65 -2.71 16.13
C ALA A 248 7.90 -2.36 15.31
N VAL A 249 8.64 -3.37 14.84
CA VAL A 249 9.77 -3.18 13.91
C VAL A 249 9.30 -2.55 12.59
N GLY A 250 8.18 -3.03 12.03
CA GLY A 250 7.58 -2.44 10.83
C GLY A 250 7.13 -0.98 11.04
N ILE A 251 6.52 -0.67 12.18
CA ILE A 251 6.08 0.68 12.56
C ILE A 251 7.29 1.60 12.71
N ALA A 252 8.34 1.14 13.39
CA ALA A 252 9.58 1.87 13.56
C ALA A 252 10.23 2.19 12.20
N TRP A 253 10.21 1.24 11.26
CA TRP A 253 10.67 1.47 9.90
C TRP A 253 9.83 2.51 9.15
N LEU A 254 8.50 2.48 9.26
CA LEU A 254 7.63 3.52 8.66
C LEU A 254 7.85 4.90 9.29
N ALA A 255 8.13 4.96 10.59
CA ALA A 255 8.47 6.19 11.30
C ALA A 255 9.82 6.74 10.81
N TYR A 256 10.83 5.89 10.72
CA TYR A 256 12.17 6.21 10.23
C TYR A 256 12.15 6.73 8.78
N SER A 257 11.38 6.08 7.91
CA SER A 257 11.18 6.48 6.50
C SER A 257 10.18 7.64 6.30
N ARG A 258 9.73 8.28 7.39
CA ARG A 258 8.80 9.42 7.39
C ARG A 258 7.47 9.16 6.67
N ARG A 259 7.08 7.90 6.51
CA ARG A 259 5.77 7.48 5.94
C ARG A 259 4.69 7.32 7.01
N LEU A 260 5.06 7.16 8.27
CA LEU A 260 4.13 7.13 9.40
C LEU A 260 3.66 8.54 9.80
N SER A 261 2.37 8.69 10.08
CA SER A 261 1.78 9.85 10.73
C SER A 261 1.79 9.65 12.26
N PRO A 262 2.71 10.29 13.00
CA PRO A 262 2.79 10.11 14.46
C PRO A 262 1.54 10.63 15.17
N VAL A 263 0.90 11.67 14.61
CA VAL A 263 -0.34 12.24 15.16
C VAL A 263 -1.47 11.21 15.15
N VAL A 264 -1.62 10.46 14.05
CA VAL A 264 -2.69 9.45 13.94
C VAL A 264 -2.40 8.27 14.85
N ALA A 265 -1.15 7.80 14.88
CA ALA A 265 -0.73 6.72 15.78
C ALA A 265 -0.96 7.08 17.26
N LEU A 266 -0.58 8.31 17.66
CA LEU A 266 -0.78 8.79 19.02
C LEU A 266 -2.26 8.96 19.35
N CYS A 267 -3.05 9.58 18.47
CA CYS A 267 -4.49 9.70 18.69
C CYS A 267 -5.18 8.34 18.75
N PHE A 268 -4.75 7.36 17.94
CA PHE A 268 -5.24 5.99 17.99
C PHE A 268 -4.96 5.33 19.34
N LEU A 269 -3.72 5.45 19.85
CA LEU A 269 -3.37 5.00 21.20
C LEU A 269 -4.24 5.68 22.26
N LEU A 270 -4.34 7.01 22.23
CA LEU A 270 -5.17 7.76 23.18
C LEU A 270 -6.64 7.35 23.13
N GLY A 271 -7.18 7.12 21.92
CA GLY A 271 -8.52 6.60 21.73
C GLY A 271 -8.69 5.22 22.33
N ALA A 272 -7.75 4.31 22.09
CA ALA A 272 -7.75 2.95 22.63
C ALA A 272 -7.66 2.93 24.18
N LEU A 273 -6.96 3.89 24.80
CA LEU A 273 -6.87 4.02 26.25
C LEU A 273 -8.19 4.41 26.92
N VAL A 274 -9.09 5.12 26.23
CA VAL A 274 -10.39 5.54 26.80
C VAL A 274 -11.24 4.35 27.25
N PRO A 275 -11.61 3.38 26.39
CA PRO A 275 -12.40 2.24 26.82
C PRO A 275 -11.67 1.38 27.87
N ILE A 276 -10.34 1.24 27.78
CA ILE A 276 -9.56 0.50 28.78
C ILE A 276 -9.72 1.15 30.16
N ALA A 277 -9.59 2.47 30.24
CA ALA A 277 -9.76 3.22 31.48
C ALA A 277 -11.21 3.19 31.98
N VAL A 278 -12.20 3.38 31.10
CA VAL A 278 -13.62 3.39 31.45
C VAL A 278 -14.07 2.03 32.00
N PHE A 279 -13.63 0.94 31.37
CA PHE A 279 -13.99 -0.42 31.79
C PHE A 279 -13.01 -1.02 32.80
N HIS A 280 -12.01 -0.26 33.25
CA HIS A 280 -10.98 -0.69 34.21
C HIS A 280 -10.28 -1.99 33.78
N TRP A 281 -9.98 -2.11 32.49
CA TRP A 281 -9.27 -3.26 31.93
C TRP A 281 -7.76 -3.12 32.11
N ASP A 282 -7.04 -4.24 32.04
CA ASP A 282 -5.59 -4.25 32.03
C ASP A 282 -5.04 -3.61 30.74
N PHE A 283 -4.22 -2.56 30.91
CA PHE A 283 -3.62 -1.82 29.80
C PHE A 283 -2.66 -2.66 28.97
N VAL A 284 -1.83 -3.47 29.62
CA VAL A 284 -0.82 -4.29 28.96
C VAL A 284 -1.55 -5.32 28.11
N PHE A 285 -2.50 -6.06 28.69
CA PHE A 285 -3.21 -7.09 27.96
C PHE A 285 -4.00 -6.56 26.74
N GLN A 286 -4.68 -5.41 26.89
CA GLN A 286 -5.50 -4.87 25.82
C GLN A 286 -4.70 -4.22 24.69
N LEU A 287 -3.51 -3.69 25.00
CA LEU A 287 -2.63 -3.04 24.02
C LEU A 287 -1.56 -3.98 23.45
N ASP A 288 -1.16 -5.04 24.15
CA ASP A 288 -0.14 -6.00 23.71
C ASP A 288 -0.70 -6.98 22.68
N ASN A 289 -1.33 -6.45 21.63
CA ASN A 289 -2.06 -7.23 20.64
C ASN A 289 -1.56 -6.84 19.24
N GLY A 290 -0.91 -7.78 18.56
CA GLY A 290 -0.38 -7.56 17.20
C GLY A 290 -1.44 -7.03 16.22
N PRO A 291 -2.59 -7.71 16.06
CA PRO A 291 -3.62 -7.29 15.10
C PRO A 291 -4.09 -5.84 15.27
N LEU A 292 -4.21 -5.37 16.51
CA LEU A 292 -4.56 -3.97 16.82
C LEU A 292 -3.54 -2.99 16.21
N TRP A 293 -2.25 -3.24 16.41
CA TRP A 293 -1.17 -2.38 15.92
C TRP A 293 -0.85 -2.59 14.44
N PHE A 294 -1.16 -3.75 13.88
CA PHE A 294 -1.08 -3.97 12.43
C PHE A 294 -2.01 -2.98 11.71
N VAL A 295 -3.28 -2.91 12.12
CA VAL A 295 -4.23 -2.00 11.47
C VAL A 295 -4.10 -0.56 11.95
N GLY A 296 -3.83 -0.30 13.22
CA GLY A 296 -3.70 1.06 13.75
C GLY A 296 -2.37 1.73 13.39
N GLY A 297 -1.27 0.99 13.55
CA GLY A 297 0.09 1.49 13.38
C GLY A 297 0.62 1.36 11.95
N LEU A 298 0.47 0.21 11.29
CA LEU A 298 0.99 0.03 9.93
C LEU A 298 0.04 0.54 8.85
N ILE A 299 -1.27 0.28 8.98
CA ILE A 299 -2.25 0.63 7.94
C ILE A 299 -2.84 2.03 8.15
N LEU A 300 -3.52 2.27 9.26
CA LEU A 300 -4.26 3.53 9.49
C LEU A 300 -3.32 4.73 9.59
N SER A 301 -2.14 4.55 10.20
CA SER A 301 -1.16 5.61 10.38
C SER A 301 -0.26 5.84 9.17
N ASP A 302 -0.40 5.07 8.08
CA ASP A 302 0.29 5.35 6.82
C ASP A 302 -0.24 6.66 6.21
N ARG A 303 0.66 7.63 5.99
CA ARG A 303 0.35 8.94 5.41
C ARG A 303 -0.34 8.85 4.05
N ARG A 304 -0.17 7.76 3.31
CA ARG A 304 -0.81 7.57 1.99
C ARG A 304 -2.31 7.34 2.10
N SER A 305 -2.76 6.57 3.08
CA SER A 305 -4.18 6.31 3.33
C SER A 305 -4.89 7.45 4.06
N LEU A 306 -4.18 8.50 4.48
CA LEU A 306 -4.79 9.58 5.25
C LEU A 306 -5.52 10.62 4.41
N PRO A 307 -6.65 11.16 4.93
CA PRO A 307 -7.32 12.31 4.33
C PRO A 307 -6.38 13.50 4.15
N SER A 308 -6.69 14.35 3.16
CA SER A 308 -5.94 15.59 2.90
C SER A 308 -6.05 16.60 4.04
N SER A 309 -7.20 16.66 4.73
CA SER A 309 -7.43 17.57 5.84
C SER A 309 -6.63 17.15 7.09
N TRP A 310 -5.82 18.07 7.61
CA TRP A 310 -5.01 17.83 8.81
C TRP A 310 -5.87 17.65 10.06
N ALA A 311 -7.00 18.38 10.17
CA ALA A 311 -7.90 18.32 11.34
C ALA A 311 -8.67 16.99 11.46
N VAL A 312 -8.93 16.30 10.34
CA VAL A 312 -9.68 15.04 10.34
C VAL A 312 -8.81 13.87 10.81
N ARG A 313 -7.50 13.93 10.58
CA ARG A 313 -6.54 12.87 10.92
C ARG A 313 -6.55 12.49 12.42
N PRO A 314 -6.41 13.43 13.37
CA PRO A 314 -6.43 13.08 14.80
C PRO A 314 -7.78 12.51 15.23
N ILE A 315 -8.89 13.06 14.73
CA ILE A 315 -10.24 12.57 15.03
C ILE A 315 -10.43 11.14 14.53
N LEU A 316 -9.97 10.86 13.30
CA LEU A 316 -10.02 9.53 12.72
C LEU A 316 -9.21 8.52 13.54
N GLY A 317 -7.98 8.87 13.93
CA GLY A 317 -7.14 8.03 14.78
C GLY A 317 -7.82 7.75 16.11
N PHE A 318 -8.25 8.79 16.82
CA PHE A 318 -8.91 8.68 18.13
C PHE A 318 -10.19 7.85 18.08
N ALA A 319 -11.09 8.14 17.14
CA ALA A 319 -12.33 7.40 16.98
C ALA A 319 -12.07 5.93 16.62
N ALA A 320 -11.12 5.65 15.72
CA ALA A 320 -10.75 4.28 15.37
C ALA A 320 -10.19 3.53 16.57
N GLY A 321 -9.31 4.13 17.38
CA GLY A 321 -8.78 3.50 18.59
C GLY A 321 -9.87 3.21 19.63
N ALA A 322 -10.71 4.21 19.92
CA ALA A 322 -11.78 4.09 20.89
C ALA A 322 -12.82 3.03 20.50
N ILE A 323 -13.21 2.97 19.23
CA ILE A 323 -14.16 1.97 18.73
C ILE A 323 -13.51 0.59 18.67
N SER A 324 -12.25 0.49 18.22
CA SER A 324 -11.53 -0.80 18.09
C SER A 324 -11.44 -1.56 19.41
N VAL A 325 -11.14 -0.85 20.51
CA VAL A 325 -11.06 -1.46 21.84
C VAL A 325 -12.43 -1.46 22.53
N GLY A 326 -13.24 -0.42 22.36
CA GLY A 326 -14.57 -0.34 22.98
C GLY A 326 -15.52 -1.46 22.53
N LEU A 327 -15.45 -1.90 21.27
CA LEU A 327 -16.24 -3.02 20.76
C LEU A 327 -15.86 -4.38 21.37
N ARG A 328 -14.75 -4.49 22.10
CA ARG A 328 -14.41 -5.67 22.89
C ARG A 328 -15.32 -5.83 24.10
N SER A 329 -16.01 -4.77 24.51
CA SER A 329 -16.85 -4.81 25.69
C SER A 329 -18.01 -5.81 25.51
N PRO A 330 -18.35 -6.59 26.54
CA PRO A 330 -19.55 -7.44 26.55
C PRO A 330 -20.82 -6.65 26.25
N VAL A 331 -20.86 -5.36 26.61
CA VAL A 331 -21.99 -4.45 26.36
C VAL A 331 -22.33 -4.32 24.87
N TYR A 332 -21.32 -4.44 23.99
CA TYR A 332 -21.48 -4.30 22.54
C TYR A 332 -21.37 -5.63 21.78
N GLY A 333 -21.49 -6.75 22.50
CA GLY A 333 -21.49 -8.09 21.91
C GLY A 333 -20.12 -8.79 21.91
N SER A 334 -19.15 -8.30 22.70
CA SER A 334 -17.83 -8.93 22.93
C SER A 334 -17.13 -9.38 21.64
N ARG A 335 -16.74 -8.41 20.80
CA ARG A 335 -15.91 -8.71 19.64
C ARG A 335 -14.46 -8.92 20.06
N GLY A 336 -13.81 -9.93 19.50
CA GLY A 336 -12.43 -10.27 19.82
C GLY A 336 -11.41 -9.34 19.18
N LEU A 337 -10.25 -9.90 18.84
CA LEU A 337 -9.20 -9.20 18.09
C LEU A 337 -9.67 -8.60 16.75
N GLU A 338 -10.72 -9.15 16.13
CA GLU A 338 -11.27 -8.68 14.86
C GLU A 338 -11.96 -7.31 14.96
N ALA A 339 -12.31 -6.85 16.16
CA ALA A 339 -12.94 -5.56 16.39
C ALA A 339 -12.10 -4.42 15.78
N ALA A 340 -10.78 -4.46 15.98
CA ALA A 340 -9.86 -3.48 15.42
C ALA A 340 -9.81 -3.56 13.89
N LEU A 341 -9.73 -4.78 13.36
CA LEU A 341 -9.65 -5.03 11.92
C LEU A 341 -10.88 -4.48 11.19
N PHE A 342 -12.08 -4.78 11.69
CA PHE A 342 -13.33 -4.28 11.12
C PHE A 342 -13.51 -2.78 11.31
N THR A 343 -13.09 -2.22 12.44
CA THR A 343 -13.20 -0.78 12.70
C THR A 343 -12.37 0.02 11.70
N VAL A 344 -11.10 -0.36 11.50
CA VAL A 344 -10.23 0.33 10.54
C VAL A 344 -10.70 0.07 9.11
N ALA A 345 -11.14 -1.14 8.78
CA ALA A 345 -11.71 -1.45 7.47
C ALA A 345 -12.95 -0.59 7.18
N ALA A 346 -13.87 -0.48 8.13
CA ALA A 346 -15.09 0.33 8.01
C ALA A 346 -14.75 1.82 7.89
N ALA A 347 -13.79 2.33 8.67
CA ALA A 347 -13.35 3.71 8.59
C ALA A 347 -12.76 4.04 7.21
N GLN A 348 -11.89 3.18 6.68
CA GLN A 348 -11.32 3.34 5.34
C GLN A 348 -12.37 3.19 4.24
N ALA A 349 -13.29 2.23 4.37
CA ALA A 349 -14.38 2.04 3.42
C ALA A 349 -15.33 3.24 3.40
N LEU A 350 -15.64 3.83 4.55
CA LEU A 350 -16.48 5.04 4.66
C LEU A 350 -15.81 6.24 3.97
N VAL A 351 -14.53 6.50 4.28
CA VAL A 351 -13.77 7.57 3.63
C VAL A 351 -13.68 7.33 2.11
N GLY A 352 -13.42 6.08 1.70
CA GLY A 352 -13.40 5.68 0.29
C GLY A 352 -14.74 5.92 -0.40
N ALA A 353 -15.85 5.52 0.22
CA ALA A 353 -17.20 5.71 -0.31
C ALA A 353 -17.55 7.19 -0.48
N ILE A 354 -17.17 8.06 0.48
CA ILE A 354 -17.33 9.51 0.38
C ILE A 354 -16.55 10.05 -0.83
N VAL A 355 -15.30 9.60 -1.02
CA VAL A 355 -14.47 10.03 -2.17
C VAL A 355 -15.08 9.57 -3.50
N VAL A 356 -15.55 8.32 -3.58
CA VAL A 356 -16.22 7.79 -4.78
C VAL A 356 -17.50 8.57 -5.08
N LEU A 357 -18.30 8.90 -4.07
CA LEU A 357 -19.51 9.69 -4.22
C LEU A 357 -19.21 11.09 -4.77
N ILE A 358 -18.24 11.80 -4.18
CA ILE A 358 -17.81 13.12 -4.66
C ILE A 358 -17.29 13.04 -6.10
N TRP A 359 -16.51 12.00 -6.43
CA TRP A 359 -16.02 11.76 -7.78
C TRP A 359 -17.16 11.51 -8.76
N ALA A 360 -18.13 10.67 -8.41
CA ALA A 360 -19.28 10.34 -9.25
C ALA A 360 -20.15 11.57 -9.55
N ILE A 361 -20.37 12.43 -8.54
CA ILE A 361 -21.09 13.70 -8.70
C ILE A 361 -20.33 14.61 -9.69
N LYS A 362 -19.03 14.81 -9.49
CA LYS A 362 -18.20 15.67 -10.37
C LYS A 362 -18.09 15.14 -11.80
N ASN A 363 -18.03 13.82 -11.99
CA ASN A 363 -17.96 13.23 -13.32
C ASN A 363 -19.30 13.38 -14.07
N THR A 364 -20.41 13.20 -13.35
CA THR A 364 -21.75 13.36 -13.91
C THR A 364 -22.03 14.80 -14.34
N THR A 365 -21.61 15.80 -13.56
CA THR A 365 -21.75 17.22 -13.94
C THR A 365 -20.93 17.56 -15.17
N ARG A 366 -19.65 17.15 -15.22
CA ARG A 366 -18.79 17.33 -16.41
C ARG A 366 -19.36 16.67 -17.67
N SER A 367 -19.90 15.45 -17.54
CA SER A 367 -20.54 14.78 -18.67
C SER A 367 -21.76 15.54 -19.17
N ARG A 368 -22.57 16.10 -18.27
CA ARG A 368 -23.74 16.94 -18.62
C ARG A 368 -23.33 18.26 -19.26
N GLU A 369 -22.26 18.89 -18.80
CA GLU A 369 -21.73 20.10 -19.41
C GLU A 369 -21.18 19.82 -20.81
N ARG A 370 -20.45 18.72 -21.00
CA ARG A 370 -19.92 18.32 -22.30
C ARG A 370 -21.05 18.03 -23.30
N THR A 371 -22.11 17.32 -22.90
CA THR A 371 -23.25 17.07 -23.78
C THR A 371 -24.03 18.35 -24.11
N ARG A 372 -24.14 19.30 -23.17
CA ARG A 372 -24.71 20.63 -23.45
C ARG A 372 -23.87 21.43 -24.46
N LEU A 373 -22.55 21.40 -24.34
CA LEU A 373 -21.64 22.10 -25.26
C LEU A 373 -21.68 21.48 -26.67
N LEU A 374 -21.75 20.15 -26.77
CA LEU A 374 -21.90 19.47 -28.06
C LEU A 374 -23.24 19.83 -28.72
N ARG A 375 -24.35 19.83 -27.98
CA ARG A 375 -25.65 20.27 -28.51
C ARG A 375 -25.63 21.71 -29.02
N ARG A 376 -25.01 22.64 -28.28
CA ARG A 376 -24.84 24.04 -28.72
C ARG A 376 -24.02 24.15 -30.00
N ARG A 377 -22.94 23.35 -30.13
CA ARG A 377 -22.15 23.31 -31.36
C ARG A 377 -22.94 22.74 -32.54
N ASP A 378 -23.72 21.69 -32.34
CA ASP A 378 -24.58 21.13 -33.38
C ASP A 378 -25.64 22.13 -33.83
N GLU A 379 -26.24 22.88 -32.90
CA GLU A 379 -27.19 23.95 -33.20
C GLU A 379 -26.54 25.10 -33.99
N GLN A 380 -25.32 25.51 -33.62
CA GLN A 380 -24.55 26.52 -34.35
C GLN A 380 -24.18 26.06 -35.76
N LEU A 381 -23.72 24.82 -35.93
CA LEU A 381 -23.39 24.25 -37.24
C LEU A 381 -24.63 24.18 -38.15
N ARG A 382 -25.80 23.81 -37.59
CA ARG A 382 -27.07 23.80 -38.34
C ARG A 382 -27.54 25.20 -38.74
N ALA A 383 -27.22 26.23 -37.95
CA ALA A 383 -27.55 27.62 -38.29
C ALA A 383 -26.64 28.16 -39.40
N ILE A 384 -25.35 27.84 -39.37
CA ILE A 384 -24.40 28.22 -40.43
C ILE A 384 -24.75 27.54 -41.75
N ASN A 385 -25.00 26.23 -41.75
CA ASN A 385 -25.39 25.50 -42.97
C ASN A 385 -26.67 26.06 -43.60
N ARG A 386 -27.63 26.56 -42.80
CA ARG A 386 -28.84 27.21 -43.30
C ARG A 386 -28.60 28.62 -43.86
N ALA A 387 -27.55 29.31 -43.42
CA ALA A 387 -27.19 30.63 -43.92
C ALA A 387 -26.33 30.58 -45.19
N GLU A 388 -25.58 29.49 -45.39
CA GLU A 388 -24.77 29.24 -46.58
C GLU A 388 -25.56 28.61 -47.75
N GLU A 389 -26.83 28.23 -47.55
CA GLU A 389 -27.70 27.73 -48.61
C GLU A 389 -28.08 28.93 -49.52
N PRO A 390 -27.57 29.03 -50.76
CA PRO A 390 -27.85 30.17 -51.62
C PRO A 390 -29.34 30.20 -51.95
N ALA A 391 -29.95 31.38 -51.83
CA ALA A 391 -31.34 31.59 -52.23
C ALA A 391 -31.51 31.12 -53.67
N ASP A 392 -32.40 30.14 -53.84
CA ASP A 392 -32.73 29.53 -55.12
C ASP A 392 -33.12 30.63 -56.13
N PRO A 393 -32.34 30.84 -57.21
CA PRO A 393 -32.59 31.94 -58.15
C PRO A 393 -33.84 31.74 -59.03
N THR A 394 -34.67 30.73 -58.77
CA THR A 394 -35.89 30.44 -59.54
C THR A 394 -37.21 30.89 -58.89
N ALA A 395 -37.17 31.63 -57.78
CA ALA A 395 -38.36 32.25 -57.19
C ALA A 395 -38.52 33.72 -57.63
N ALA A 396 -38.90 33.95 -58.90
CA ALA A 396 -39.42 35.23 -59.39
C ALA A 396 -40.50 34.98 -60.45
#